data_AF-A0A7Z9M5A8-F1
#
_entry.id   AF-A0A7Z9M5A8-F1
#
_cell.length_a   1.000
_cell.length_b   1.000
_cell.length_c   1.000
_cell.angle_alpha   90.00
_cell.angle_beta   90.00
_cell.angle_gamma   90.00
#
_symmetry.space_group_name_H-M   'P 1'
#
loop_
_entity.id
_entity.type
_entity.pdbx_description
1 polymer ?
#
loop_
_entity_poly.entity_id
_entity_poly.type
_entity_poly.pdbx_seq_one_letter_code
_entity_poly.pdbx_strand_id
1 'polypeptide(L)'
;MSIHYPKDKYKNQLINSMQRFKNAPEGSKGFIEGTVLDDENTGRFVGMIKWNSKENLEKNIHLATEAVKNDNFDKWESQHPESFYLHEQGLLPSHQL
;
A
#
# COMPACT_ATOMS: atom_id res chain seq x y z
N MET A 1 -3.85 -2.94 -2.84
CA MET A 1 -2.78 -2.34 -3.66
C MET A 1 -3.25 -0.97 -4.11
N SER A 2 -2.35 0.00 -4.20
CA SER A 2 -2.62 1.32 -4.78
C SER A 2 -1.55 1.70 -5.81
N ILE A 3 -1.96 2.45 -6.83
CA ILE A 3 -1.06 3.10 -7.79
C ILE A 3 -1.17 4.60 -7.58
N HIS A 4 -0.04 5.23 -7.29
CA HIS A 4 0.09 6.65 -6.98
C HIS A 4 0.79 7.41 -8.11
N TYR A 5 0.43 8.68 -8.23
CA TYR A 5 0.82 9.53 -9.35
C TYR A 5 1.59 10.76 -8.85
N PRO A 6 2.85 10.59 -8.37
CA PRO A 6 3.60 11.66 -7.75
C PRO A 6 3.94 12.76 -8.77
N LYS A 7 3.70 14.02 -8.40
CA LYS A 7 4.37 15.15 -9.04
C LYS A 7 5.84 15.13 -8.59
N ASP A 8 6.78 15.38 -9.51
CA ASP A 8 8.23 15.25 -9.23
C ASP A 8 8.69 15.99 -7.97
N LYS A 9 8.18 17.21 -7.76
CA LYS A 9 8.52 18.04 -6.58
C LYS A 9 8.13 17.40 -5.24
N TYR A 10 7.19 16.46 -5.23
CA TYR A 10 6.62 15.87 -4.02
C TYR A 10 6.89 14.37 -3.86
N LYS A 11 7.74 13.77 -4.72
CA LYS A 11 8.12 12.35 -4.65
C LYS A 11 8.59 11.93 -3.25
N ASN A 12 9.45 12.73 -2.61
CA ASN A 12 9.97 12.44 -1.28
C ASN A 12 8.88 12.52 -0.18
N GLN A 13 7.92 13.42 -0.30
CA GLN A 13 6.81 13.51 0.65
C GLN A 13 5.89 12.31 0.51
N LEU A 14 5.58 11.92 -0.74
CA LEU A 14 4.72 10.79 -1.02
C LEU A 14 5.35 9.47 -0.59
N ILE A 15 6.62 9.22 -0.90
CA ILE A 15 7.32 8.00 -0.44
C ILE A 15 7.32 7.91 1.08
N ASN A 16 7.62 9.01 1.79
CA ASN A 16 7.60 9.03 3.26
C ASN A 16 6.19 8.75 3.83
N SER A 17 5.14 9.27 3.18
CA SER A 17 3.75 8.97 3.52
C SER A 17 3.43 7.50 3.34
N MET A 18 3.78 6.93 2.18
CA MET A 18 3.54 5.51 1.88
C MET A 18 4.32 4.59 2.84
N GLN A 19 5.53 4.95 3.26
CA GLN A 19 6.27 4.20 4.29
C GLN A 19 5.56 4.25 5.64
N ARG A 20 5.03 5.41 6.07
CA ARG A 20 4.22 5.50 7.30
C ARG A 20 2.97 4.63 7.20
N PHE A 21 2.26 4.70 6.07
CA PHE A 21 1.06 3.91 5.82
C PHE A 21 1.35 2.41 5.89
N LYS A 22 2.42 1.93 5.24
CA LYS A 22 2.76 0.50 5.21
C LYS A 22 3.20 -0.03 6.58
N ASN A 23 3.91 0.79 7.37
CA ASN A 23 4.51 0.37 8.64
C ASN A 23 3.52 0.46 9.81
N ALA A 24 2.57 1.40 9.78
CA ALA A 24 1.60 1.59 10.86
C ALA A 24 0.84 0.32 11.30
N PRO A 25 0.41 -0.59 10.41
CA PRO A 25 -0.25 -1.83 10.80
C PRO A 25 0.72 -2.96 11.20
N GLU A 26 2.04 -2.77 11.15
CA GLU A 26 3.00 -3.81 11.53
C GLU A 26 2.76 -4.30 12.98
N GLY A 27 2.80 -5.62 13.18
CA GLY A 27 2.49 -6.26 14.46
C GLY A 27 0.99 -6.45 14.75
N SER A 28 0.10 -5.87 13.94
CA SER A 28 -1.35 -6.11 14.04
C SER A 28 -1.69 -7.56 13.67
N LYS A 29 -2.72 -8.11 14.31
CA LYS A 29 -3.18 -9.48 14.02
C LYS A 29 -3.52 -9.65 12.54
N GLY A 30 -2.83 -10.57 11.87
CA GLY A 30 -3.10 -10.95 10.49
C GLY A 30 -2.46 -10.07 9.42
N PHE A 31 -1.67 -9.05 9.81
CA PHE A 31 -0.79 -8.36 8.87
C PHE A 31 0.31 -9.33 8.39
N ILE A 32 0.55 -9.38 7.08
CA ILE A 32 1.57 -10.25 6.48
C ILE A 32 2.76 -9.41 6.02
N GLU A 33 2.51 -8.40 5.19
CA GLU A 33 3.57 -7.64 4.52
C GLU A 33 3.06 -6.27 4.09
N GLY A 34 3.95 -5.27 4.08
CA GLY A 34 3.73 -3.96 3.48
C GLY A 34 4.90 -3.56 2.60
N THR A 35 4.63 -3.19 1.35
CA THR A 35 5.64 -2.88 0.34
C THR A 35 5.30 -1.58 -0.37
N VAL A 36 6.35 -0.81 -0.69
CA VAL A 36 6.28 0.38 -1.53
C VAL A 36 7.36 0.24 -2.60
N LEU A 37 6.93 0.34 -3.85
CA LEU A 37 7.77 0.14 -5.03
C LEU A 37 7.68 1.37 -5.92
N ASP A 38 8.75 1.69 -6.63
CA ASP A 38 8.73 2.57 -7.77
C ASP A 38 8.63 1.77 -9.08
N ASP A 39 7.86 2.29 -10.03
CA ASP A 39 7.86 1.80 -11.41
C ASP A 39 8.86 2.59 -12.23
N GLU A 40 9.98 1.97 -12.58
CA GLU A 40 11.08 2.58 -13.34
C GLU A 40 10.63 3.13 -14.72
N ASN A 41 9.56 2.58 -15.29
CA ASN A 41 9.11 2.96 -16.64
C ASN A 41 8.23 4.20 -16.64
N THR A 42 7.45 4.41 -15.57
CA THR A 42 6.46 5.49 -15.51
C THR A 42 6.73 6.51 -14.42
N GLY A 43 7.62 6.20 -13.47
CA GLY A 43 7.85 7.01 -12.27
C GLY A 43 6.68 7.02 -11.27
N ARG A 44 5.70 6.13 -11.44
CA ARG A 44 4.59 5.92 -10.50
C ARG A 44 5.08 5.15 -9.28
N PHE A 45 4.36 5.28 -8.18
CA PHE A 45 4.62 4.47 -6.98
C PHE A 45 3.50 3.45 -6.78
N VAL A 46 3.87 2.24 -6.38
CA VAL A 46 2.94 1.15 -6.09
C VAL A 46 3.02 0.81 -4.61
N GLY A 47 1.90 0.93 -3.92
CA GLY A 47 1.75 0.49 -2.53
C GLY A 47 1.02 -0.85 -2.47
N MET A 48 1.50 -1.78 -1.66
CA MET A 48 0.79 -3.03 -1.40
C MET A 48 0.86 -3.38 0.08
N ILE A 49 -0.27 -3.76 0.65
CA ILE A 49 -0.34 -4.38 1.98
C ILE A 49 -1.06 -5.72 1.83
N LYS A 50 -0.49 -6.77 2.41
CA LYS A 50 -1.03 -8.13 2.40
C LYS A 50 -1.53 -8.49 3.78
N TRP A 51 -2.73 -9.06 3.84
CA TRP A 51 -3.38 -9.52 5.05
C TRP A 51 -3.79 -10.96 4.88
N ASN A 52 -3.78 -11.73 5.97
CA ASN A 52 -4.18 -13.14 5.93
C ASN A 52 -5.70 -13.32 5.77
N SER A 53 -6.50 -12.28 6.01
CA SER A 53 -7.95 -12.27 5.80
C SER A 53 -8.46 -10.85 5.59
N LYS A 54 -9.60 -10.75 4.90
CA LYS A 54 -10.32 -9.48 4.72
C LYS A 54 -10.80 -8.89 6.05
N GLU A 55 -11.22 -9.74 6.98
CA GLU A 55 -11.68 -9.32 8.31
C GLU A 55 -10.56 -8.61 9.10
N ASN A 56 -9.34 -9.14 9.06
CA ASN A 56 -8.20 -8.51 9.73
C ASN A 56 -7.82 -7.18 9.06
N LEU A 57 -7.92 -7.09 7.73
CA LEU A 57 -7.77 -5.80 7.03
C LEU A 57 -8.80 -4.79 7.53
N GLU A 58 -10.10 -5.11 7.47
CA GLU A 58 -11.18 -4.18 7.85
C GLU A 58 -11.07 -3.71 9.31
N LYS A 59 -10.64 -4.59 10.22
CA LYS A 59 -10.44 -4.26 11.64
C LYS A 59 -9.24 -3.33 11.87
N ASN A 60 -8.18 -3.41 11.07
CA ASN A 60 -6.90 -2.76 11.38
C ASN A 60 -6.49 -1.65 10.41
N ILE A 61 -7.11 -1.53 9.23
CA ILE A 61 -6.71 -0.57 8.20
C ILE A 61 -6.75 0.90 8.68
N HIS A 62 -7.58 1.18 9.69
CA HIS A 62 -7.67 2.50 10.31
C HIS A 62 -6.32 2.99 10.87
N LEU A 63 -5.44 2.08 11.32
CA LEU A 63 -4.09 2.43 11.80
C LEU A 63 -3.26 3.07 10.69
N ALA A 64 -3.33 2.50 9.48
CA ALA A 64 -2.61 3.00 8.31
C ALA A 64 -3.20 4.34 7.85
N THR A 65 -4.52 4.47 7.78
CA THR A 65 -5.17 5.73 7.36
C THR A 65 -4.93 6.86 8.35
N GLU A 66 -4.93 6.57 9.65
CA GLU A 66 -4.65 7.55 10.70
C GLU A 66 -3.22 8.10 10.61
N ALA A 67 -2.24 7.24 10.29
CA ALA A 67 -0.83 7.61 10.15
C ALA A 67 -0.56 8.61 9.01
N VAL A 68 -1.48 8.74 8.06
CA VAL A 68 -1.38 9.64 6.90
C VAL A 68 -2.52 10.64 6.79
N LYS A 69 -3.40 10.76 7.80
CA LYS A 69 -4.62 11.58 7.71
C LYS A 69 -4.38 13.07 7.39
N ASN A 70 -3.19 13.57 7.73
CA ASN A 70 -2.81 14.98 7.55
C ASN A 70 -1.96 15.20 6.29
N ASP A 71 -1.71 14.15 5.52
CA ASP A 71 -0.90 14.22 4.32
C ASP A 71 -1.68 14.88 3.17
N ASN A 72 -1.00 15.73 2.40
CA ASN A 72 -1.65 16.56 1.38
C ASN A 72 -1.56 15.90 0.00
N PHE A 73 -2.30 14.81 -0.17
CA PHE A 73 -2.31 14.02 -1.40
C PHE A 73 -2.74 14.84 -2.63
N ASP A 74 -3.73 15.73 -2.50
CA ASP A 74 -4.19 16.60 -3.60
C ASP A 74 -3.06 17.51 -4.13
N LYS A 75 -2.20 17.97 -3.23
CA LYS A 75 -1.02 18.76 -3.62
C LYS A 75 0.06 17.89 -4.24
N TRP A 76 0.32 16.71 -3.69
CA TRP A 76 1.46 15.87 -4.04
C TRP A 76 1.25 15.02 -5.30
N GLU A 77 0.01 14.62 -5.56
CA GLU A 77 -0.34 13.74 -6.67
C GLU A 77 -0.99 14.51 -7.82
N SER A 78 -0.79 14.06 -9.06
CA SER A 78 -1.44 14.65 -10.25
C SER A 78 -2.88 14.20 -10.40
N GLN A 79 -3.25 13.09 -9.77
CA GLN A 79 -4.61 12.55 -9.71
C GLN A 79 -4.76 11.64 -8.49
N HIS A 80 -5.99 11.27 -8.16
CA HIS A 80 -6.25 10.35 -7.06
C HIS A 80 -5.63 8.97 -7.33
N PRO A 81 -5.13 8.28 -6.28
CA PRO A 81 -4.60 6.93 -6.42
C PRO A 81 -5.67 5.94 -6.88
N GLU A 82 -5.31 5.03 -7.77
CA GLU A 82 -6.15 3.88 -8.07
C GLU A 82 -5.95 2.81 -7.01
N SER A 83 -7.03 2.22 -6.51
CA SER A 83 -6.99 1.24 -5.41
C SER A 83 -7.68 -0.07 -5.78
N PHE A 84 -7.04 -1.19 -5.43
CA PHE A 84 -7.48 -2.53 -5.76
C PHE A 84 -7.46 -3.44 -4.53
N TYR A 85 -8.54 -4.21 -4.35
CA TYR A 85 -8.59 -5.38 -3.49
C TYR A 85 -8.26 -6.61 -4.33
N LEU A 86 -7.12 -7.24 -4.04
CA LEU A 86 -6.58 -8.31 -4.85
C LEU A 86 -6.70 -9.66 -4.12
N HIS A 87 -6.96 -10.71 -4.89
CA HIS A 87 -6.91 -12.10 -4.43
C HIS A 87 -5.86 -12.85 -5.25
N GLU A 88 -4.91 -13.46 -4.57
CA GLU A 88 -3.92 -14.35 -5.20
C GLU A 88 -4.65 -15.54 -5.82
N GLN A 89 -4.35 -15.82 -7.10
CA GLN A 89 -4.87 -16.98 -7.82
C GLN A 89 -3.75 -18.01 -7.96
N GLY A 90 -4.01 -19.26 -7.57
CA GLY A 90 -3.11 -20.38 -7.84
C GLY A 90 -1.93 -20.55 -6.87
N LEU A 91 -2.19 -20.99 -5.64
CA LEU A 91 -1.24 -21.85 -4.93
C LEU A 91 -1.46 -23.27 -5.43
N LEU A 92 -0.66 -23.74 -6.40
CA LEU A 92 -0.61 -25.18 -6.67
C LEU A 92 -0.15 -25.87 -5.38
N PRO A 93 -0.85 -26.90 -4.88
CA PRO A 93 -0.40 -27.63 -3.70
C PRO A 93 0.97 -28.23 -3.96
N SER A 94 1.89 -28.02 -3.03
CA SER A 94 3.29 -28.48 -3.03
C SER A 94 3.43 -30.00 -2.83
N HIS A 95 2.50 -30.81 -3.35
CA HIS A 95 2.51 -32.27 -3.26
C HIS A 95 2.47 -32.90 -4.65
N GLN A 96 3.50 -32.63 -5.44
CA GLN A 96 3.99 -33.51 -6.50
C GLN A 96 5.53 -33.38 -6.56
N LEU A 97 6.20 -34.02 -5.60
CA LEU A 97 7.60 -34.46 -5.68
C LEU A 97 7.62 -35.95 -5.39
#